data_AF-A0A7W1I977-F1
#
_entry.id   AF-A0A7W1I977-F1
#
_cell.length_a   1.000
_cell.length_b   1.000
_cell.length_c   1.000
_cell.angle_alpha   90.00
_cell.angle_beta   90.00
_cell.angle_gamma   90.00
#
_symmetry.space_group_name_H-M   'P 1'
#
loop_
_entity.id
_entity.type
_entity.pdbx_description
1 polymer ?
#
loop_
_entity_poly.entity_id
_entity_poly.type
_entity_poly.pdbx_seq_one_letter_code
_entity_poly.pdbx_strand_id
1 'polypeptide(L)'
;MHRSYWRLALAGIIALGCVDRNVVGPELIPLRPAAVLSGSPIVINEVLADPNAVGDDRGEWIEVHNAGSAAVNLQGWTILSGNDGAHTISASLSVAAGGYAILAEDGSKAKNGGVVANYVYGTGLNLANTNDWVAIHDGTGAAADSVAWTSSIAGASRGVKDPVADNTDVNGGNWQTSTTVFGKGDKGTPGKVNDGYIAQPLPVTTVTVSPATSSVVVGATQQFTATGKDANGVVVSTTFTWTSSNSSVATVSSSGLATAVAAGTATITATSANGVAGTAVLTVTTGGGGGTAQELVVRVLDIGQGDANLITNGTSKVIIDGGPDPVRFGFLLDSLGLNNTTIDVVILSHEHQDHHSGLRELFKTSRNITIGYFFENKNVYSNIQLQELRDSINARVGRGTLIYRDSDDPCVNGAPLCTITMDGGAKLHVMRPNPAGTTPNNRSTPVKLVGPDSTSFSMWFAGDAEHEEIGWFDTGANYDVSPGMKVNVLKSDHHGSCNGVMNRYADLINPDYETMSVGATNTFGHVHNQTKTLWSARAKPWYRTDQNGTITFRSPGTVGGGYTVAIGKGVASMNGSPDATSAQTQCNPIP
;
A
#
# COMPACT_ATOMS: atom_id res chain seq x y z
N MET A 1 36.53 99.40 -9.54
CA MET A 1 36.06 98.82 -8.25
C MET A 1 34.82 97.98 -8.53
N HIS A 2 34.80 96.80 -7.91
CA HIS A 2 33.98 95.61 -8.18
C HIS A 2 32.44 95.74 -8.16
N ARG A 3 31.79 94.93 -9.02
CA ARG A 3 30.59 94.07 -8.82
C ARG A 3 30.24 93.44 -10.19
N SER A 4 30.32 92.12 -10.43
CA SER A 4 29.49 90.98 -10.01
C SER A 4 28.39 90.57 -11.02
N TYR A 5 28.38 89.25 -11.30
CA TYR A 5 27.38 88.36 -11.93
C TYR A 5 27.35 88.21 -13.47
N TRP A 6 27.53 86.97 -13.98
CA TRP A 6 26.49 86.06 -14.54
C TRP A 6 27.09 84.70 -15.01
N ARG A 7 26.19 83.75 -15.30
CA ARG A 7 26.29 82.27 -15.35
C ARG A 7 26.73 81.64 -16.70
N LEU A 8 27.22 80.40 -16.61
CA LEU A 8 27.11 79.20 -17.49
C LEU A 8 27.26 79.30 -19.03
N ALA A 9 28.14 78.48 -19.64
CA ALA A 9 27.73 77.21 -20.28
C ALA A 9 28.89 76.43 -20.97
N LEU A 10 28.69 75.12 -20.94
CA LEU A 10 29.33 73.93 -21.52
C LEU A 10 29.80 74.03 -22.99
N ALA A 11 30.94 73.41 -23.32
CA ALA A 11 31.15 72.69 -24.59
C ALA A 11 32.33 71.72 -24.44
N GLY A 12 32.04 70.41 -24.38
CA GLY A 12 33.02 69.34 -24.41
C GLY A 12 32.41 68.16 -25.17
N ILE A 13 32.88 67.97 -26.39
CA ILE A 13 32.44 66.97 -27.36
C ILE A 13 32.73 65.57 -26.83
N ILE A 14 31.69 64.74 -26.64
CA ILE A 14 31.80 63.28 -26.55
C ILE A 14 31.07 62.72 -27.75
N ALA A 15 31.83 62.16 -28.68
CA ALA A 15 31.29 61.32 -29.75
C ALA A 15 30.88 59.98 -29.13
N LEU A 16 29.61 59.86 -28.72
CA LEU A 16 28.95 58.55 -28.62
C LEU A 16 28.57 58.12 -30.03
N GLY A 17 29.40 57.29 -30.65
CA GLY A 17 28.98 56.52 -31.80
C GLY A 17 28.08 55.39 -31.32
N CYS A 18 26.79 55.43 -31.69
CA CYS A 18 26.02 54.19 -31.81
C CYS A 18 26.72 53.32 -32.85
N VAL A 19 27.27 52.19 -32.42
CA VAL A 19 27.57 51.10 -33.35
C VAL A 19 26.22 50.47 -33.65
N ASP A 20 25.71 50.71 -34.86
CA ASP A 20 24.64 49.92 -35.44
C ASP A 20 25.17 48.49 -35.56
N ARG A 21 24.72 47.58 -34.68
CA ARG A 21 25.27 46.22 -34.54
C ARG A 21 24.83 45.27 -35.67
N ASN A 22 24.25 45.80 -36.76
CA ASN A 22 23.82 45.07 -37.95
C ASN A 22 24.94 44.77 -38.98
N VAL A 23 26.20 44.62 -38.57
CA VAL A 23 27.29 44.36 -39.53
C VAL A 23 27.30 42.88 -39.92
N VAL A 24 26.64 42.58 -41.03
CA VAL A 24 26.74 41.30 -41.74
C VAL A 24 28.15 41.20 -42.37
N GLY A 25 29.01 40.38 -41.80
CA GLY A 25 30.23 39.93 -42.47
C GLY A 25 29.91 38.76 -43.42
N PRO A 26 30.43 38.74 -44.66
CA PRO A 26 30.29 37.59 -45.55
C PRO A 26 31.42 36.62 -45.25
N GLU A 27 31.23 35.71 -44.31
CA GLU A 27 32.10 34.53 -44.22
C GLU A 27 31.27 33.29 -43.92
N LEU A 28 31.63 32.25 -44.66
CA LEU A 28 30.99 30.95 -44.76
C LEU A 28 30.56 30.42 -43.40
N ILE A 29 29.32 29.95 -43.31
CA ILE A 29 28.83 29.07 -42.24
C ILE A 29 29.89 28.00 -41.99
N PRO A 30 30.58 27.94 -40.83
CA PRO A 30 30.83 26.64 -40.27
C PRO A 30 29.48 26.24 -39.69
N LEU A 31 28.79 25.31 -40.34
CA LEU A 31 27.97 24.38 -39.58
C LEU A 31 28.93 23.92 -38.49
N ARG A 32 28.69 24.29 -37.24
CA ARG A 32 29.51 23.76 -36.17
C ARG A 32 29.45 22.24 -36.37
N PRO A 33 30.59 21.55 -36.58
CA PRO A 33 30.59 20.10 -36.62
C PRO A 33 29.92 19.64 -35.33
N ALA A 34 28.97 18.70 -35.42
CA ALA A 34 28.32 18.13 -34.25
C ALA A 34 29.39 17.87 -33.18
N ALA A 35 29.39 18.70 -32.14
CA ALA A 35 30.35 18.53 -31.07
C ALA A 35 29.99 17.22 -30.37
N VAL A 36 30.99 16.51 -29.85
CA VAL A 36 30.71 15.44 -28.89
C VAL A 36 30.06 16.12 -27.70
N LEU A 37 28.73 16.01 -27.60
CA LEU A 37 27.99 16.50 -26.45
C LEU A 37 28.60 15.86 -25.20
N SER A 38 28.91 16.66 -24.19
CA SER A 38 29.55 16.21 -22.94
C SER A 38 28.69 15.23 -22.13
N GLY A 39 27.48 14.91 -22.59
CA GLY A 39 26.45 14.22 -21.80
C GLY A 39 25.91 15.11 -20.67
N SER A 40 26.26 16.40 -20.65
CA SER A 40 25.70 17.39 -19.74
C SER A 40 24.18 17.47 -19.89
N PRO A 41 23.43 17.59 -18.78
CA PRO A 41 21.98 17.78 -18.82
C PRO A 41 21.57 19.24 -19.08
N ILE A 42 22.51 20.17 -19.24
CA ILE A 42 22.23 21.58 -19.47
C ILE A 42 21.97 21.83 -20.96
N VAL A 43 20.79 22.37 -21.24
CA VAL A 43 20.34 22.75 -22.60
C VAL A 43 20.02 24.23 -22.66
N ILE A 44 20.27 24.87 -23.79
CA ILE A 44 19.78 26.21 -24.11
C ILE A 44 18.29 26.08 -24.44
N ASN A 45 17.45 26.64 -23.59
CA ASN A 45 16.02 26.40 -23.54
C ASN A 45 15.20 27.50 -24.21
N GLU A 46 15.66 28.74 -24.16
CA GLU A 46 14.94 29.88 -24.72
C GLU A 46 15.92 30.99 -25.09
N VAL A 47 15.68 31.66 -26.22
CA VAL A 47 16.53 32.74 -26.74
C VAL A 47 15.66 33.93 -27.12
N LEU A 48 15.96 35.11 -26.57
CA LEU A 48 15.46 36.41 -27.04
C LEU A 48 16.63 37.23 -27.58
N ALA A 49 16.75 37.28 -28.90
CA ALA A 49 17.79 38.06 -29.59
C ALA A 49 17.30 39.43 -30.11
N ASP A 50 15.99 39.61 -30.33
CA ASP A 50 15.42 40.86 -30.90
C ASP A 50 14.34 41.43 -29.96
N PRO A 51 14.71 42.05 -28.82
CA PRO A 51 13.74 42.68 -27.92
C PRO A 51 13.09 43.91 -28.57
N ASN A 52 11.78 44.08 -28.38
CA ASN A 52 11.06 45.27 -28.87
C ASN A 52 10.67 46.22 -27.72
N ALA A 53 10.50 45.69 -26.50
CA ALA A 53 10.07 46.48 -25.34
C ALA A 53 11.20 47.32 -24.71
N VAL A 54 12.46 46.98 -24.99
CA VAL A 54 13.67 47.72 -24.62
C VAL A 54 14.66 47.68 -25.79
N GLY A 55 15.79 48.40 -25.67
CA GLY A 55 16.79 48.39 -26.74
C GLY A 55 17.51 47.04 -26.84
N ASP A 56 17.92 46.68 -28.06
CA ASP A 56 18.77 45.53 -28.39
C ASP A 56 19.95 45.40 -27.42
N ASP A 57 20.62 46.53 -27.15
CA ASP A 57 21.83 46.66 -26.31
C ASP A 57 21.68 46.30 -24.81
N ARG A 58 20.54 45.74 -24.40
CA ARG A 58 20.23 45.44 -22.99
C ARG A 58 19.06 44.48 -22.77
N GLY A 59 18.28 44.18 -23.81
CA GLY A 59 17.08 43.34 -23.73
C GLY A 59 17.30 41.88 -24.12
N GLU A 60 18.49 41.55 -24.62
CA GLU A 60 18.85 40.22 -25.07
C GLU A 60 19.15 39.28 -23.90
N TRP A 61 18.73 38.03 -24.04
CA TRP A 61 19.04 36.98 -23.08
C TRP A 61 18.91 35.57 -23.68
N ILE A 62 19.65 34.66 -23.07
CA ILE A 62 19.47 33.22 -23.23
C ILE A 62 19.02 32.63 -21.89
N GLU A 63 18.24 31.57 -21.95
CA GLU A 63 17.89 30.76 -20.80
C GLU A 63 18.46 29.35 -20.98
N VAL A 64 19.00 28.80 -19.90
CA VAL A 64 19.37 27.39 -19.83
C VAL A 64 18.42 26.62 -18.93
N HIS A 65 18.13 25.38 -19.30
CA HIS A 65 17.36 24.42 -18.51
C HIS A 65 18.24 23.23 -18.12
N ASN A 66 18.07 22.73 -16.90
CA ASN A 66 18.71 21.50 -16.45
C ASN A 66 17.74 20.32 -16.60
N ALA A 67 17.88 19.57 -17.69
CA ALA A 67 17.07 18.38 -17.99
C ALA A 67 17.47 17.14 -17.17
N GLY A 68 18.43 17.27 -16.25
CA GLY A 68 19.01 16.19 -15.46
C GLY A 68 18.30 16.00 -14.13
N SER A 69 18.79 15.03 -13.35
CA SER A 69 18.23 14.64 -12.05
C SER A 69 18.92 15.28 -10.84
N ALA A 70 19.99 16.05 -11.05
CA ALA A 70 20.76 16.71 -9.99
C ALA A 70 21.06 18.16 -10.35
N ALA A 71 21.28 19.00 -9.34
CA ALA A 71 21.68 20.39 -9.54
C ALA A 71 23.06 20.48 -10.20
N VAL A 72 23.23 21.42 -11.14
CA VAL A 72 24.50 21.68 -11.82
C VAL A 72 24.92 23.12 -11.55
N ASN A 73 26.17 23.31 -11.10
CA ASN A 73 26.76 24.63 -10.95
C ASN A 73 27.58 24.98 -12.19
N LEU A 74 27.22 26.07 -12.85
CA LEU A 74 27.83 26.54 -14.11
C LEU A 74 29.05 27.44 -13.88
N GLN A 75 29.54 27.60 -12.64
CA GLN A 75 30.76 28.35 -12.39
C GLN A 75 31.95 27.76 -13.16
N GLY A 76 32.67 28.61 -13.89
CA GLY A 76 33.80 28.23 -14.74
C GLY A 76 33.41 27.72 -16.13
N TRP A 77 32.11 27.60 -16.43
CA TRP A 77 31.63 27.26 -17.77
C TRP A 77 31.78 28.46 -18.71
N THR A 78 31.84 28.20 -20.01
CA THR A 78 32.08 29.22 -21.03
C THR A 78 30.91 29.35 -21.99
N ILE A 79 30.49 30.57 -22.30
CA ILE A 79 29.51 30.90 -23.34
C ILE A 79 30.27 31.47 -24.54
N LEU A 80 29.94 30.97 -25.72
CA LEU A 80 30.51 31.38 -27.00
C LEU A 80 29.39 31.91 -27.89
N SER A 81 29.65 32.98 -28.63
CA SER A 81 28.75 33.53 -29.66
C SER A 81 29.53 33.73 -30.97
N GLY A 82 28.84 33.75 -32.11
CA GLY A 82 29.43 33.57 -33.43
C GLY A 82 30.50 34.56 -33.86
N ASN A 83 30.54 35.75 -33.26
CA ASN A 83 31.51 36.79 -33.59
C ASN A 83 32.13 37.46 -32.36
N ASP A 84 31.96 36.88 -31.16
CA ASP A 84 32.33 37.51 -29.90
C ASP A 84 33.44 36.80 -29.14
N GLY A 85 33.99 37.49 -28.15
CA GLY A 85 34.89 36.88 -27.18
C GLY A 85 34.17 35.86 -26.30
N ALA A 86 34.87 34.78 -25.93
CA ALA A 86 34.35 33.81 -24.99
C ALA A 86 34.05 34.45 -23.62
N HIS A 87 32.87 34.21 -23.07
CA HIS A 87 32.48 34.69 -21.74
C HIS A 87 32.53 33.55 -20.72
N THR A 88 33.34 33.70 -19.67
CA THR A 88 33.38 32.72 -18.57
C THR A 88 32.43 33.11 -17.45
N ILE A 89 31.59 32.15 -17.01
CA ILE A 89 30.71 32.31 -15.86
C ILE A 89 31.57 32.33 -14.58
N SER A 90 31.92 33.54 -14.14
CA SER A 90 32.89 33.76 -13.06
C SER A 90 32.33 33.56 -11.64
N ALA A 91 31.00 33.54 -11.49
CA ALA A 91 30.32 33.41 -10.21
C ALA A 91 29.53 32.10 -10.12
N SER A 92 29.20 31.67 -8.90
CA SER A 92 28.35 30.50 -8.68
C SER A 92 26.98 30.70 -9.32
N LEU A 93 26.57 29.76 -10.16
CA LEU A 93 25.27 29.73 -10.82
C LEU A 93 24.75 28.31 -10.78
N SER A 94 23.98 28.00 -9.74
CA SER A 94 23.40 26.66 -9.54
C SER A 94 22.03 26.56 -10.19
N VAL A 95 21.87 25.62 -11.11
CA VAL A 95 20.59 25.29 -11.75
C VAL A 95 20.08 23.99 -11.16
N ALA A 96 18.99 24.03 -10.39
CA ALA A 96 18.38 22.83 -9.82
C ALA A 96 17.92 21.85 -10.92
N ALA A 97 17.75 20.56 -10.58
CA ALA A 97 17.14 19.59 -11.49
C ALA A 97 15.75 20.08 -11.95
N GLY A 98 15.50 20.12 -13.26
CA GLY A 98 14.29 20.70 -13.85
C GLY A 98 14.18 22.23 -13.75
N GLY A 99 15.20 22.90 -13.22
CA GLY A 99 15.24 24.35 -13.04
C GLY A 99 15.72 25.09 -14.28
N TYR A 100 15.58 26.42 -14.24
CA TYR A 100 15.95 27.35 -15.30
C TYR A 100 16.90 28.42 -14.77
N ALA A 101 17.79 28.91 -15.61
CA ALA A 101 18.61 30.09 -15.31
C ALA A 101 18.70 31.00 -16.53
N ILE A 102 18.42 32.28 -16.31
CA ILE A 102 18.48 33.32 -17.33
C ILE A 102 19.83 34.02 -17.27
N LEU A 103 20.50 34.09 -18.40
CA LEU A 103 21.77 34.78 -18.60
C LEU A 103 21.52 35.96 -19.54
N ALA A 104 21.85 37.17 -19.10
CA ALA A 104 21.53 38.39 -19.83
C ALA A 104 22.66 39.42 -19.84
N GLU A 105 22.59 40.39 -20.77
CA GLU A 105 23.54 41.50 -20.87
C GLU A 105 23.45 42.45 -19.67
N ASP A 106 22.24 42.80 -19.22
CA ASP A 106 21.99 43.72 -18.09
C ASP A 106 21.16 43.04 -16.98
N GLY A 107 21.64 43.14 -15.73
CA GLY A 107 20.96 42.61 -14.54
C GLY A 107 19.83 43.49 -14.00
N SER A 108 19.70 44.72 -14.50
CA SER A 108 18.61 45.63 -14.12
C SER A 108 17.31 45.19 -14.79
N LYS A 109 16.38 44.66 -13.99
CA LYS A 109 15.04 44.27 -14.42
C LYS A 109 14.32 45.33 -15.25
N ALA A 110 14.51 46.61 -14.93
CA ALA A 110 13.88 47.70 -15.68
C ALA A 110 14.50 47.93 -17.06
N LYS A 111 15.79 47.63 -17.24
CA LYS A 111 16.52 47.82 -18.49
C LYS A 111 16.42 46.60 -19.41
N ASN A 112 16.30 45.41 -18.83
CA ASN A 112 16.23 44.15 -19.57
C ASN A 112 14.79 43.62 -19.68
N GLY A 113 13.90 44.42 -20.26
CA GLY A 113 12.55 43.98 -20.63
C GLY A 113 11.60 43.57 -19.48
N GLY A 114 12.03 43.60 -18.22
CA GLY A 114 11.28 43.08 -17.07
C GLY A 114 11.76 41.71 -16.56
N VAL A 115 12.84 41.17 -17.10
CA VAL A 115 13.44 39.87 -16.72
C VAL A 115 14.34 40.01 -15.50
N VAL A 116 14.38 38.97 -14.66
CA VAL A 116 15.35 38.89 -13.55
C VAL A 116 16.46 37.94 -14.00
N ALA A 117 17.63 38.48 -14.33
CA ALA A 117 18.78 37.68 -14.72
C ALA A 117 19.32 36.89 -13.51
N ASN A 118 19.56 35.59 -13.69
CA ASN A 118 20.30 34.78 -12.73
C ASN A 118 21.81 35.04 -12.83
N TYR A 119 22.28 35.42 -14.02
CA TYR A 119 23.67 35.79 -14.28
C TYR A 119 23.77 36.88 -15.34
N VAL A 120 24.75 37.77 -15.19
CA VAL A 120 24.96 38.91 -16.09
C VAL A 120 26.27 38.70 -16.84
N TYR A 121 26.21 38.56 -18.17
CA TYR A 121 27.40 38.41 -19.02
C TYR A 121 27.96 39.76 -19.52
N GLY A 122 27.21 40.86 -19.35
CA GLY A 122 27.65 42.19 -19.77
C GLY A 122 27.71 42.35 -21.29
N THR A 123 28.45 43.34 -21.78
CA THR A 123 28.51 43.66 -23.22
C THR A 123 29.49 42.76 -24.01
N GLY A 124 29.91 41.64 -23.43
CA GLY A 124 30.93 40.75 -23.99
C GLY A 124 30.39 39.71 -24.98
N LEU A 125 29.07 39.53 -25.01
CA LEU A 125 28.34 38.70 -25.96
C LEU A 125 27.22 39.55 -26.57
N ASN A 126 27.01 39.41 -27.87
CA ASN A 126 25.99 40.12 -28.62
C ASN A 126 25.18 39.08 -29.43
N LEU A 127 23.87 39.03 -29.24
CA LEU A 127 23.01 38.05 -29.93
C LEU A 127 22.43 38.70 -31.18
N ALA A 128 23.07 38.53 -32.34
CA ALA A 128 22.64 39.22 -33.54
C ALA A 128 21.26 38.74 -34.03
N ASN A 129 20.45 39.66 -34.56
CA ASN A 129 19.10 39.37 -35.05
C ASN A 129 19.04 38.38 -36.23
N THR A 130 20.15 38.19 -36.93
CA THR A 130 20.23 37.23 -38.05
C THR A 130 21.58 36.55 -38.09
N ASN A 131 21.58 35.29 -38.52
CA ASN A 131 22.78 34.49 -38.78
C ASN A 131 23.77 34.45 -37.60
N ASP A 132 23.29 34.01 -36.45
CA ASP A 132 24.12 33.91 -35.24
C ASP A 132 23.92 32.57 -34.54
N TRP A 133 24.79 32.27 -33.58
CA TRP A 133 24.73 31.06 -32.79
C TRP A 133 25.32 31.29 -31.40
N VAL A 134 24.85 30.51 -30.43
CA VAL A 134 25.38 30.50 -29.07
C VAL A 134 25.68 29.07 -28.64
N ALA A 135 26.79 28.88 -27.93
CA ALA A 135 27.16 27.60 -27.33
C ALA A 135 27.53 27.76 -25.87
N ILE A 136 27.20 26.76 -25.08
CA ILE A 136 27.64 26.65 -23.69
C ILE A 136 28.57 25.44 -23.54
N HIS A 137 29.75 25.67 -22.98
CA HIS A 137 30.79 24.68 -22.74
C HIS A 137 30.97 24.46 -21.24
N ASP A 138 31.15 23.20 -20.84
CA ASP A 138 31.40 22.84 -19.46
C ASP A 138 32.80 23.27 -18.97
N GLY A 139 33.07 23.07 -17.67
CA GLY A 139 34.37 23.42 -17.07
C GLY A 139 35.58 22.65 -17.62
N THR A 140 35.38 21.62 -18.45
CA THR A 140 36.45 20.91 -19.17
C THR A 140 36.68 21.47 -20.58
N GLY A 141 35.79 22.34 -21.05
CA GLY A 141 35.79 22.93 -22.39
C GLY A 141 34.99 22.13 -23.43
N ALA A 142 34.29 21.06 -23.02
CA ALA A 142 33.42 20.29 -23.91
C ALA A 142 32.06 20.99 -24.08
N ALA A 143 31.44 20.83 -25.26
CA ALA A 143 30.13 21.42 -25.53
C ALA A 143 29.05 20.75 -24.66
N ALA A 144 28.33 21.52 -23.86
CA ALA A 144 27.11 21.08 -23.21
C ALA A 144 25.92 21.21 -24.18
N ASP A 145 25.78 22.38 -24.82
CA ASP A 145 24.78 22.60 -25.87
C ASP A 145 25.20 23.72 -26.84
N SER A 146 24.58 23.77 -28.03
CA SER A 146 24.69 24.90 -28.95
C SER A 146 23.52 25.02 -29.90
N VAL A 147 23.10 26.25 -30.14
CA VAL A 147 21.94 26.56 -30.97
C VAL A 147 22.30 27.68 -31.95
N ALA A 148 21.77 27.61 -33.17
CA ALA A 148 21.97 28.60 -34.22
C ALA A 148 20.62 29.11 -34.76
N TRP A 149 20.60 30.34 -35.26
CA TRP A 149 19.45 30.91 -35.96
C TRP A 149 19.86 31.69 -37.20
N THR A 150 19.02 31.61 -38.24
CA THR A 150 19.13 32.46 -39.42
C THR A 150 18.42 33.80 -39.21
N SER A 151 17.37 33.82 -38.39
CA SER A 151 16.58 35.03 -38.09
C SER A 151 15.87 34.92 -36.74
N SER A 152 15.86 36.02 -35.98
CA SER A 152 15.06 36.22 -34.77
C SER A 152 13.67 36.79 -35.10
N ILE A 153 12.84 36.96 -34.07
CA ILE A 153 11.50 37.57 -34.19
C ILE A 153 11.43 38.75 -33.23
N ALA A 154 11.25 39.96 -33.79
CA ALA A 154 11.10 41.18 -33.01
C ALA A 154 10.03 41.05 -31.91
N GLY A 155 10.45 41.28 -30.68
CA GLY A 155 9.65 41.25 -29.47
C GLY A 155 9.16 39.86 -29.04
N ALA A 156 9.73 38.77 -29.56
CA ALA A 156 9.38 37.43 -29.14
C ALA A 156 10.58 36.48 -29.10
N SER A 157 10.72 35.77 -27.99
CA SER A 157 11.71 34.71 -27.86
C SER A 157 11.31 33.47 -28.67
N ARG A 158 12.30 32.61 -28.88
CA ARG A 158 12.10 31.23 -29.35
C ARG A 158 12.37 30.29 -28.18
N GLY A 159 11.41 29.43 -27.85
CA GLY A 159 11.54 28.43 -26.79
C GLY A 159 11.55 27.00 -27.33
N VAL A 160 12.38 26.14 -26.74
CA VAL A 160 12.42 24.69 -27.01
C VAL A 160 11.11 24.03 -26.55
N LYS A 161 10.59 23.09 -27.35
CA LYS A 161 9.42 22.28 -27.03
C LYS A 161 9.81 21.02 -26.28
N ASP A 162 10.79 20.29 -26.80
CA ASP A 162 11.31 19.07 -26.21
C ASP A 162 12.82 19.23 -25.91
N PRO A 163 13.22 19.40 -24.64
CA PRO A 163 14.61 19.62 -24.27
C PRO A 163 15.53 18.39 -24.45
N VAL A 164 14.98 17.21 -24.74
CA VAL A 164 15.79 16.01 -25.04
C VAL A 164 15.89 15.68 -26.53
N ALA A 165 15.12 16.39 -27.36
CA ALA A 165 15.23 16.30 -28.81
C ALA A 165 16.28 17.28 -29.35
N ASP A 166 16.69 17.09 -30.61
CA ASP A 166 17.60 18.01 -31.30
C ASP A 166 17.05 19.44 -31.27
N ASN A 167 17.82 20.37 -30.71
CA ASN A 167 17.52 21.79 -30.57
C ASN A 167 18.57 22.67 -31.27
N THR A 168 19.43 22.11 -32.11
CA THR A 168 20.56 22.84 -32.71
C THR A 168 20.16 23.98 -33.65
N ASP A 169 18.94 23.95 -34.21
CA ASP A 169 18.39 25.00 -35.07
C ASP A 169 17.17 25.66 -34.41
N VAL A 170 17.35 26.91 -33.94
CA VAL A 170 16.30 27.73 -33.31
C VAL A 170 15.15 28.02 -34.27
N ASN A 171 15.37 28.02 -35.59
CA ASN A 171 14.31 28.16 -36.59
C ASN A 171 13.63 26.82 -36.92
N GLY A 172 14.15 25.71 -36.39
CA GLY A 172 13.71 24.35 -36.65
C GLY A 172 12.44 23.91 -35.90
N GLY A 173 12.06 22.66 -36.15
CA GLY A 173 10.78 22.09 -35.71
C GLY A 173 10.65 21.83 -34.21
N ASN A 174 11.73 21.80 -33.44
CA ASN A 174 11.69 21.64 -31.98
C ASN A 174 11.56 22.98 -31.22
N TRP A 175 11.60 24.11 -31.93
CA TRP A 175 11.46 25.43 -31.35
C TRP A 175 10.13 26.06 -31.71
N GLN A 176 9.65 26.96 -30.87
CA GLN A 176 8.42 27.72 -31.10
C GLN A 176 8.60 29.19 -30.78
N THR A 177 7.83 30.03 -31.44
CA THR A 177 7.73 31.44 -31.10
C THR A 177 6.85 31.59 -29.87
N SER A 178 7.37 32.28 -28.86
CA SER A 178 6.64 32.52 -27.63
C SER A 178 5.45 33.46 -27.84
N THR A 179 4.39 33.22 -27.07
CA THR A 179 3.12 33.92 -27.12
C THR A 179 2.77 34.62 -25.80
N THR A 180 3.28 34.11 -24.69
CA THR A 180 3.11 34.65 -23.33
C THR A 180 3.84 35.96 -23.21
N VAL A 181 3.11 37.03 -22.87
CA VAL A 181 3.71 38.34 -22.61
C VAL A 181 4.40 38.33 -21.25
N PHE A 182 5.65 38.80 -21.19
CA PHE A 182 6.36 39.03 -19.94
C PHE A 182 6.75 40.51 -19.80
N GLY A 183 7.05 40.90 -18.55
CA GLY A 183 7.67 42.18 -18.26
C GLY A 183 6.99 43.38 -18.90
N LYS A 184 7.70 44.05 -19.81
CA LYS A 184 7.30 45.30 -20.48
C LYS A 184 6.52 45.12 -21.79
N GLY A 185 6.31 43.89 -22.28
CA GLY A 185 5.46 43.65 -23.45
C GLY A 185 5.99 42.66 -24.47
N ASP A 186 7.27 42.29 -24.42
CA ASP A 186 7.82 41.22 -25.25
C ASP A 186 7.23 39.85 -24.84
N LYS A 187 7.32 38.88 -25.73
CA LYS A 187 6.78 37.54 -25.54
C LYS A 187 7.89 36.54 -25.23
N GLY A 188 7.65 35.70 -24.24
CA GLY A 188 8.62 34.76 -23.69
C GLY A 188 8.19 34.21 -22.34
N THR A 189 8.90 33.19 -21.89
CA THR A 189 8.62 32.44 -20.67
C THR A 189 9.82 32.42 -19.71
N PRO A 190 10.55 33.54 -19.49
CA PRO A 190 11.76 33.53 -18.68
C PRO A 190 11.47 33.02 -17.25
N GLY A 191 12.23 31.99 -16.87
CA GLY A 191 12.17 31.27 -15.60
C GLY A 191 11.01 30.27 -15.52
N LYS A 192 10.35 29.95 -16.63
CA LYS A 192 9.14 29.12 -16.68
C LYS A 192 9.18 28.14 -17.85
N VAL A 193 8.21 27.23 -17.85
CA VAL A 193 7.99 26.29 -18.95
C VAL A 193 7.54 27.04 -20.21
N ASN A 194 8.14 26.71 -21.36
CA ASN A 194 7.82 27.30 -22.66
C ASN A 194 6.39 26.99 -23.13
N ASP A 195 5.78 27.92 -23.89
CA ASP A 195 4.33 27.93 -24.26
C ASP A 195 3.77 26.69 -24.99
N GLY A 196 4.62 25.85 -25.55
CA GLY A 196 4.27 24.57 -26.18
C GLY A 196 5.29 23.49 -25.85
N TYR A 197 5.81 23.57 -24.63
CA TYR A 197 6.58 22.50 -24.03
C TYR A 197 5.84 21.17 -24.14
N ILE A 198 6.54 20.18 -24.69
CA ILE A 198 6.13 18.79 -24.71
C ILE A 198 6.60 18.20 -23.39
N ALA A 199 5.64 17.95 -22.49
CA ALA A 199 5.91 17.46 -21.16
C ALA A 199 6.81 16.22 -21.18
N GLN A 200 8.06 16.39 -20.76
CA GLN A 200 8.95 15.27 -20.51
C GLN A 200 8.56 14.60 -19.20
N PRO A 201 8.46 13.26 -19.15
CA PRO A 201 8.29 12.57 -17.89
C PRO A 201 9.51 12.87 -17.01
N LEU A 202 9.30 13.48 -15.85
CA LEU A 202 10.36 13.74 -14.88
C LEU A 202 11.11 12.44 -14.57
N PRO A 203 12.45 12.45 -14.47
CA PRO A 203 13.19 11.24 -14.20
C PRO A 203 12.75 10.68 -12.84
N VAL A 204 12.41 9.39 -12.82
CA VAL A 204 12.16 8.67 -11.56
C VAL A 204 13.47 8.63 -10.78
N THR A 205 13.44 9.04 -9.51
CA THR A 205 14.58 8.99 -8.59
C THR A 205 14.40 7.92 -7.52
N THR A 206 13.16 7.54 -7.23
CA THR A 206 12.84 6.47 -6.27
C THR A 206 11.73 5.57 -6.81
N VAL A 207 11.84 4.27 -6.55
CA VAL A 207 10.81 3.27 -6.87
C VAL A 207 10.48 2.49 -5.60
N THR A 208 9.20 2.47 -5.25
CA THR A 208 8.68 1.66 -4.14
C THR A 208 7.83 0.53 -4.69
N VAL A 209 8.09 -0.70 -4.26
CA VAL A 209 7.29 -1.89 -4.61
C VAL A 209 6.39 -2.25 -3.43
N SER A 210 5.10 -2.51 -3.71
CA SER A 210 4.09 -2.87 -2.71
C SER A 210 3.37 -4.17 -3.09
N PRO A 211 3.14 -5.11 -2.15
CA PRO A 211 3.66 -5.09 -0.78
C PRO A 211 5.20 -5.25 -0.75
N ALA A 212 5.88 -4.70 0.26
CA ALA A 212 7.35 -4.82 0.39
C ALA A 212 7.79 -6.26 0.71
N THR A 213 6.92 -7.03 1.35
CA THR A 213 7.08 -8.47 1.59
C THR A 213 5.76 -9.17 1.39
N SER A 214 5.78 -10.38 0.82
CA SER A 214 4.61 -11.28 0.80
C SER A 214 5.05 -12.71 1.04
N SER A 215 4.13 -13.53 1.54
CA SER A 215 4.30 -14.96 1.70
C SER A 215 3.13 -15.69 1.07
N VAL A 216 3.40 -16.58 0.12
CA VAL A 216 2.38 -17.36 -0.60
C VAL A 216 2.79 -18.82 -0.68
N VAL A 217 1.84 -19.68 -1.06
CA VAL A 217 2.09 -21.11 -1.27
C VAL A 217 2.50 -21.39 -2.72
N VAL A 218 3.25 -22.47 -2.97
CA VAL A 218 3.53 -22.97 -4.33
C VAL A 218 2.24 -23.04 -5.15
N GLY A 219 2.26 -22.48 -6.36
CA GLY A 219 1.12 -22.40 -7.28
C GLY A 219 0.23 -21.17 -7.10
N ALA A 220 0.33 -20.44 -5.98
CA ALA A 220 -0.41 -19.20 -5.79
C ALA A 220 0.28 -18.01 -6.48
N THR A 221 -0.46 -16.91 -6.64
CA THR A 221 0.03 -15.67 -7.24
C THR A 221 -0.02 -14.51 -6.25
N GLN A 222 0.92 -13.57 -6.36
CA GLN A 222 0.92 -12.29 -5.64
C GLN A 222 1.08 -11.15 -6.64
N GLN A 223 0.15 -10.20 -6.64
CA GLN A 223 0.30 -8.97 -7.42
C GLN A 223 1.20 -8.00 -6.66
N PHE A 224 2.27 -7.54 -7.30
CA PHE A 224 3.07 -6.41 -6.84
C PHE A 224 2.78 -5.18 -7.69
N THR A 225 2.77 -4.01 -7.07
CA THR A 225 2.65 -2.71 -7.76
C THR A 225 3.92 -1.90 -7.50
N ALA A 226 4.32 -1.07 -8.46
CA ALA A 226 5.46 -0.18 -8.32
C ALA A 226 5.00 1.27 -8.49
N THR A 227 5.54 2.17 -7.65
CA THR A 227 5.31 3.62 -7.75
C THR A 227 6.65 4.32 -7.90
N GLY A 228 6.80 5.08 -8.99
CA GLY A 228 7.97 5.92 -9.25
C GLY A 228 7.71 7.35 -8.79
N LYS A 229 8.69 7.98 -8.15
CA LYS A 229 8.64 9.39 -7.76
C LYS A 229 9.87 10.15 -8.23
N ASP A 230 9.70 11.45 -8.48
CA ASP A 230 10.78 12.38 -8.81
C ASP A 230 11.59 12.80 -7.56
N ALA A 231 12.59 13.66 -7.76
CA ALA A 231 13.42 14.21 -6.67
C ALA A 231 12.62 14.99 -5.61
N ASN A 232 11.42 15.47 -5.95
CA ASN A 232 10.55 16.23 -5.06
C ASN A 232 9.50 15.33 -4.37
N GLY A 233 9.53 14.01 -4.61
CA GLY A 233 8.60 13.05 -4.04
C GLY A 233 7.24 13.01 -4.74
N VAL A 234 7.09 13.66 -5.90
CA VAL A 234 5.87 13.65 -6.72
C VAL A 234 5.84 12.37 -7.55
N VAL A 235 4.67 11.73 -7.64
CA VAL A 235 4.49 10.51 -8.44
C VAL A 235 4.62 10.82 -9.92
N VAL A 236 5.47 10.06 -10.61
CA VAL A 236 5.71 10.18 -12.05
C VAL A 236 5.09 8.97 -12.77
N SER A 237 4.38 9.24 -13.87
CA SER A 237 3.92 8.18 -14.77
C SER A 237 5.11 7.56 -15.53
N THR A 238 5.33 6.27 -15.35
CA THR A 238 6.41 5.52 -16.01
C THR A 238 5.99 4.06 -16.23
N THR A 239 6.74 3.33 -17.05
CA THR A 239 6.63 1.87 -17.16
C THR A 239 7.70 1.18 -16.33
N PHE A 240 7.39 -0.04 -15.89
CA PHE A 240 8.31 -0.85 -15.08
C PHE A 240 8.64 -2.16 -15.78
N THR A 241 9.93 -2.50 -15.81
CA THR A 241 10.41 -3.84 -16.15
C THR A 241 10.51 -4.65 -14.87
N TRP A 242 9.83 -5.81 -14.84
CA TRP A 242 9.79 -6.70 -13.68
C TRP A 242 10.73 -7.88 -13.84
N THR A 243 11.45 -8.23 -12.78
CA THR A 243 12.32 -9.41 -12.73
C THR A 243 12.20 -10.14 -11.39
N SER A 244 12.52 -11.43 -11.40
CA SER A 244 12.65 -12.26 -10.20
C SER A 244 14.09 -12.72 -10.08
N SER A 245 14.66 -12.64 -8.87
CA SER A 245 16.01 -13.13 -8.59
C SER A 245 16.15 -14.66 -8.71
N ASN A 246 15.03 -15.39 -8.64
CA ASN A 246 15.01 -16.85 -8.69
C ASN A 246 13.70 -17.34 -9.34
N SER A 247 13.72 -17.54 -10.66
CA SER A 247 12.56 -18.00 -11.43
C SER A 247 12.14 -19.45 -11.12
N SER A 248 13.02 -20.27 -10.54
CA SER A 248 12.64 -21.59 -10.03
C SER A 248 11.85 -21.55 -8.72
N VAL A 249 11.90 -20.43 -7.99
CA VAL A 249 11.10 -20.19 -6.78
C VAL A 249 9.85 -19.40 -7.11
N ALA A 250 9.97 -18.30 -7.86
CA ALA A 250 8.83 -17.52 -8.33
C ALA A 250 9.12 -16.82 -9.66
N THR A 251 8.17 -16.87 -10.60
CA THR A 251 8.21 -16.05 -11.82
C THR A 251 7.44 -14.75 -11.62
N VAL A 252 7.63 -13.74 -12.47
CA VAL A 252 6.87 -12.49 -12.45
C VAL A 252 6.53 -12.04 -13.87
N SER A 253 5.29 -11.61 -14.10
CA SER A 253 4.84 -11.09 -15.39
C SER A 253 5.29 -9.64 -15.63
N SER A 254 5.11 -9.15 -16.86
CA SER A 254 5.33 -7.74 -17.19
C SER A 254 4.41 -6.75 -16.45
N SER A 255 3.30 -7.24 -15.87
CA SER A 255 2.38 -6.44 -15.05
C SER A 255 2.66 -6.53 -13.55
N GLY A 256 3.75 -7.19 -13.12
CA GLY A 256 4.09 -7.36 -11.70
C GLY A 256 3.34 -8.49 -10.98
N LEU A 257 2.65 -9.38 -11.72
CA LEU A 257 2.01 -10.55 -11.12
C LEU A 257 3.05 -11.65 -10.93
N ALA A 258 3.43 -11.92 -9.68
CA ALA A 258 4.33 -13.00 -9.33
C ALA A 258 3.59 -14.32 -9.18
N THR A 259 4.14 -15.41 -9.70
CA THR A 259 3.60 -16.78 -9.57
C THR A 259 4.61 -17.64 -8.83
N ALA A 260 4.18 -18.27 -7.75
CA ALA A 260 5.00 -19.16 -6.94
C ALA A 260 5.23 -20.52 -7.62
N VAL A 261 6.48 -20.91 -7.78
CA VAL A 261 6.92 -22.13 -8.51
C VAL A 261 7.41 -23.21 -7.56
N ALA A 262 8.29 -22.87 -6.61
CA ALA A 262 8.83 -23.80 -5.62
C ALA A 262 9.15 -23.08 -4.31
N ALA A 263 9.23 -23.82 -3.21
CA ALA A 263 9.54 -23.23 -1.92
C ALA A 263 10.92 -22.57 -1.89
N GLY A 264 11.00 -21.44 -1.21
CA GLY A 264 12.19 -20.62 -1.13
C GLY A 264 11.83 -19.14 -1.07
N THR A 265 12.82 -18.28 -1.29
CA THR A 265 12.62 -16.84 -1.33
C THR A 265 13.11 -16.30 -2.66
N ALA A 266 12.33 -15.39 -3.25
CA ALA A 266 12.70 -14.64 -4.45
C ALA A 266 12.54 -13.14 -4.20
N THR A 267 13.49 -12.35 -4.67
CA THR A 267 13.36 -10.89 -4.70
C THR A 267 12.71 -10.48 -6.01
N ILE A 268 11.57 -9.82 -5.92
CA ILE A 268 10.85 -9.25 -7.06
C ILE A 268 11.31 -7.80 -7.23
N THR A 269 11.81 -7.46 -8.41
CA THR A 269 12.39 -6.14 -8.70
C THR A 269 11.61 -5.45 -9.81
N ALA A 270 11.19 -4.21 -9.57
CA ALA A 270 10.63 -3.32 -10.59
C ALA A 270 11.66 -2.24 -10.93
N THR A 271 11.99 -2.08 -12.22
CA THR A 271 12.95 -1.09 -12.71
C THR A 271 12.24 -0.10 -13.64
N SER A 272 12.34 1.20 -13.36
CA SER A 272 11.77 2.27 -14.21
C SER A 272 12.50 2.34 -15.56
N ALA A 273 11.91 3.06 -16.52
CA ALA A 273 12.50 3.26 -17.85
C ALA A 273 13.91 3.88 -17.83
N ASN A 274 14.22 4.69 -16.82
CA ASN A 274 15.55 5.30 -16.60
C ASN A 274 16.47 4.49 -15.66
N GLY A 275 16.12 3.25 -15.32
CA GLY A 275 17.00 2.31 -14.61
C GLY A 275 16.94 2.33 -13.08
N VAL A 276 16.05 3.13 -12.47
CA VAL A 276 15.88 3.14 -11.00
C VAL A 276 15.05 1.94 -10.56
N ALA A 277 15.53 1.20 -9.57
CA ALA A 277 14.90 -0.04 -9.13
C ALA A 277 14.35 0.03 -7.70
N GLY A 278 13.22 -0.64 -7.49
CA GLY A 278 12.66 -0.96 -6.18
C GLY A 278 12.47 -2.47 -6.04
N THR A 279 12.51 -2.98 -4.82
CA THR A 279 12.44 -4.43 -4.56
C THR A 279 11.38 -4.79 -3.53
N ALA A 280 10.87 -6.02 -3.64
CA ALA A 280 10.05 -6.68 -2.64
C ALA A 280 10.51 -8.14 -2.45
N VAL A 281 10.28 -8.69 -1.26
CA VAL A 281 10.62 -10.09 -0.95
C VAL A 281 9.38 -10.95 -1.03
N LEU A 282 9.38 -11.96 -1.91
CA LEU A 282 8.37 -13.01 -1.96
C LEU A 282 8.92 -14.28 -1.32
N THR A 283 8.32 -14.69 -0.22
CA THR A 283 8.57 -16.02 0.37
C THR A 283 7.55 -16.99 -0.21
N VAL A 284 8.02 -17.99 -0.93
CA VAL A 284 7.22 -19.11 -1.35
C VAL A 284 7.39 -20.21 -0.34
N THR A 285 6.29 -20.53 0.32
CA THR A 285 6.19 -21.72 1.15
C THR A 285 5.71 -22.85 0.26
N THR A 286 6.15 -24.09 0.52
CA THR A 286 5.32 -25.21 0.08
C THR A 286 3.96 -24.98 0.72
N GLY A 287 2.88 -24.90 -0.08
CA GLY A 287 1.55 -24.98 0.53
C GLY A 287 1.54 -26.17 1.47
N GLY A 288 1.10 -25.95 2.71
CA GLY A 288 0.96 -27.04 3.69
C GLY A 288 0.22 -28.20 3.02
N GLY A 289 0.99 -29.21 2.62
CA GLY A 289 0.63 -30.15 1.57
C GLY A 289 1.88 -30.94 1.15
N GLY A 290 2.62 -31.40 2.15
CA GLY A 290 3.92 -32.05 2.02
C GLY A 290 4.44 -32.60 3.35
N GLY A 291 3.90 -32.13 4.49
CA GLY A 291 3.68 -33.04 5.61
C GLY A 291 2.53 -33.97 5.23
N THR A 292 2.67 -35.27 5.48
CA THR A 292 1.52 -36.20 5.47
C THR A 292 0.38 -35.55 6.22
N ALA A 293 -0.81 -35.43 5.62
CA ALA A 293 -1.98 -34.83 6.26
C ALA A 293 -2.08 -35.33 7.71
N GLN A 294 -1.96 -34.40 8.66
CA GLN A 294 -1.76 -34.73 10.06
C GLN A 294 -3.10 -34.77 10.78
N GLU A 295 -3.13 -35.42 11.93
CA GLU A 295 -4.32 -35.43 12.77
C GLU A 295 -4.80 -34.00 13.04
N LEU A 296 -6.08 -33.74 12.79
CA LEU A 296 -6.79 -32.56 13.28
C LEU A 296 -7.49 -32.93 14.57
N VAL A 297 -7.26 -32.17 15.63
CA VAL A 297 -7.94 -32.32 16.92
C VAL A 297 -8.63 -31.02 17.29
N VAL A 298 -9.93 -31.09 17.52
CA VAL A 298 -10.76 -29.99 18.00
C VAL A 298 -11.26 -30.31 19.40
N ARG A 299 -11.11 -29.39 20.34
CA ARG A 299 -11.58 -29.53 21.72
C ARG A 299 -12.53 -28.39 22.05
N VAL A 300 -13.78 -28.72 22.33
CA VAL A 300 -14.75 -27.81 22.95
C VAL A 300 -14.56 -27.94 24.46
N LEU A 301 -13.97 -26.92 25.07
CA LEU A 301 -13.46 -26.99 26.43
C LEU A 301 -14.60 -26.85 27.45
N ASP A 302 -14.56 -27.66 28.51
CA ASP A 302 -15.46 -27.51 29.67
C ASP A 302 -15.00 -26.31 30.52
N ILE A 303 -15.42 -25.12 30.10
CA ILE A 303 -15.10 -23.84 30.74
C ILE A 303 -16.18 -23.38 31.73
N GLY A 304 -17.21 -24.20 31.95
CA GLY A 304 -18.43 -23.78 32.61
C GLY A 304 -19.42 -23.19 31.60
N GLN A 305 -20.13 -22.13 31.98
CA GLN A 305 -20.99 -21.40 31.04
C GLN A 305 -20.14 -20.50 30.14
N GLY A 306 -20.31 -20.55 28.83
CA GLY A 306 -19.52 -19.76 27.87
C GLY A 306 -18.70 -20.62 26.91
N ASP A 307 -17.96 -19.97 26.01
CA ASP A 307 -17.23 -20.63 24.92
C ASP A 307 -15.72 -20.56 25.08
N ALA A 308 -15.07 -21.69 24.85
CA ALA A 308 -13.64 -21.79 24.68
C ALA A 308 -13.31 -23.05 23.87
N ASN A 309 -12.57 -22.89 22.78
CA ASN A 309 -12.26 -23.98 21.86
C ASN A 309 -10.76 -23.99 21.53
N LEU A 310 -10.15 -25.18 21.50
CA LEU A 310 -8.78 -25.38 21.08
C LEU A 310 -8.74 -26.30 19.86
N ILE A 311 -8.13 -25.83 18.77
CA ILE A 311 -7.91 -26.60 17.55
C ILE A 311 -6.41 -26.79 17.37
N THR A 312 -5.97 -28.02 17.10
CA THR A 312 -4.59 -28.35 16.80
C THR A 312 -4.51 -29.21 15.55
N ASN A 313 -3.62 -28.89 14.61
CA ASN A 313 -3.39 -29.70 13.43
C ASN A 313 -1.96 -29.47 12.96
N GLY A 314 -1.14 -30.53 12.97
CA GLY A 314 0.32 -30.37 12.88
C GLY A 314 0.88 -29.67 14.12
N THR A 315 1.75 -28.68 13.92
CA THR A 315 2.23 -27.81 15.01
C THR A 315 1.32 -26.61 15.25
N SER A 316 0.44 -26.29 14.29
CA SER A 316 -0.48 -25.16 14.37
C SER A 316 -1.51 -25.32 15.48
N LYS A 317 -1.78 -24.23 16.21
CA LYS A 317 -2.76 -24.14 17.30
C LYS A 317 -3.63 -22.91 17.11
N VAL A 318 -4.94 -23.10 17.24
CA VAL A 318 -5.94 -22.04 17.19
C VAL A 318 -6.79 -22.08 18.44
N ILE A 319 -7.04 -20.91 19.02
CA ILE A 319 -8.02 -20.72 20.10
C ILE A 319 -9.19 -19.89 19.57
N ILE A 320 -10.42 -20.34 19.83
CA ILE A 320 -11.63 -19.56 19.59
C ILE A 320 -12.33 -19.39 20.94
N ASP A 321 -12.38 -18.15 21.41
CA ASP A 321 -12.87 -17.74 22.73
C ASP A 321 -12.11 -18.37 23.92
N GLY A 322 -12.34 -17.84 25.12
CA GLY A 322 -11.65 -18.21 26.36
C GLY A 322 -12.54 -18.35 27.59
N GLY A 323 -13.86 -18.19 27.46
CA GLY A 323 -14.80 -18.33 28.56
C GLY A 323 -14.81 -17.16 29.55
N PRO A 324 -15.68 -17.22 30.58
CA PRO A 324 -15.84 -16.16 31.57
C PRO A 324 -14.79 -16.16 32.68
N ASP A 325 -14.12 -17.30 32.92
CA ASP A 325 -13.28 -17.50 34.10
C ASP A 325 -11.80 -17.67 33.72
N PRO A 326 -10.95 -16.65 33.93
CA PRO A 326 -9.51 -16.74 33.70
C PRO A 326 -8.81 -17.82 34.51
N VAL A 327 -9.26 -18.14 35.73
CA VAL A 327 -8.62 -19.18 36.54
C VAL A 327 -8.83 -20.54 35.91
N ARG A 328 -10.08 -20.84 35.54
CA ARG A 328 -10.42 -22.11 34.89
C ARG A 328 -9.79 -22.24 33.51
N PHE A 329 -9.81 -21.17 32.70
CA PHE A 329 -9.16 -21.19 31.39
C PHE A 329 -7.65 -21.38 31.52
N GLY A 330 -7.01 -20.64 32.44
CA GLY A 330 -5.60 -20.79 32.73
C GLY A 330 -5.21 -22.21 33.14
N PHE A 331 -6.00 -22.85 34.02
CA PHE A 331 -5.80 -24.25 34.37
C PHE A 331 -5.88 -25.18 33.16
N LEU A 332 -6.84 -24.95 32.25
CA LEU A 332 -6.97 -25.76 31.04
C LEU A 332 -5.78 -25.57 30.10
N LEU A 333 -5.31 -24.33 29.88
CA LEU A 333 -4.10 -24.05 29.10
C LEU A 333 -2.89 -24.82 29.67
N ASP A 334 -2.73 -24.80 30.99
CA ASP A 334 -1.63 -25.50 31.68
C ASP A 334 -1.77 -27.03 31.52
N SER A 335 -2.98 -27.57 31.71
CA SER A 335 -3.26 -29.01 31.59
C SER A 335 -3.10 -29.55 30.17
N LEU A 336 -3.32 -28.70 29.17
CA LEU A 336 -3.17 -29.02 27.75
C LEU A 336 -1.74 -28.77 27.24
N GLY A 337 -0.83 -28.36 28.12
CA GLY A 337 0.59 -28.18 27.79
C GLY A 337 0.86 -27.00 26.86
N LEU A 338 0.05 -25.93 26.95
CA LEU A 338 0.20 -24.76 26.07
C LEU A 338 1.25 -23.75 26.54
N ASN A 339 1.85 -23.96 27.71
CA ASN A 339 2.95 -23.11 28.21
C ASN A 339 4.20 -23.23 27.34
N ASN A 340 4.90 -22.12 27.12
CA ASN A 340 6.08 -22.01 26.24
C ASN A 340 5.80 -22.45 24.80
N THR A 341 4.61 -22.19 24.28
CA THR A 341 4.23 -22.52 22.90
C THR A 341 3.82 -21.29 22.10
N THR A 342 3.73 -21.49 20.79
CA THR A 342 3.07 -20.55 19.88
C THR A 342 1.63 -20.99 19.64
N ILE A 343 0.72 -20.02 19.74
CA ILE A 343 -0.66 -20.08 19.26
C ILE A 343 -0.73 -19.22 18.00
N ASP A 344 -0.98 -19.84 16.86
CA ASP A 344 -0.92 -19.17 15.56
C ASP A 344 -2.06 -18.17 15.40
N VAL A 345 -3.26 -18.56 15.85
CA VAL A 345 -4.47 -17.75 15.71
C VAL A 345 -5.29 -17.79 17.00
N VAL A 346 -5.68 -16.62 17.49
CA VAL A 346 -6.73 -16.46 18.50
C VAL A 346 -7.87 -15.69 17.86
N ILE A 347 -9.10 -16.17 18.04
CA ILE A 347 -10.31 -15.51 17.54
C ILE A 347 -11.21 -15.25 18.75
N LEU A 348 -11.57 -13.99 18.96
CA LEU A 348 -12.68 -13.61 19.82
C LEU A 348 -13.92 -13.46 18.95
N SER A 349 -14.95 -14.26 19.21
CA SER A 349 -16.20 -14.24 18.43
C SER A 349 -16.90 -12.90 18.57
N HIS A 350 -17.16 -12.46 19.80
CA HIS A 350 -17.80 -11.20 20.16
C HIS A 350 -17.48 -10.78 21.61
N GLU A 351 -18.02 -9.65 22.05
CA GLU A 351 -17.58 -8.92 23.23
C GLU A 351 -18.18 -9.37 24.57
N HIS A 352 -19.00 -10.42 24.62
CA HIS A 352 -19.58 -10.87 25.89
C HIS A 352 -18.58 -11.60 26.79
N GLN A 353 -18.79 -11.43 28.09
CA GLN A 353 -17.84 -11.81 29.13
C GLN A 353 -17.49 -13.31 29.09
N ASP A 354 -18.47 -14.15 28.78
CA ASP A 354 -18.37 -15.59 28.68
C ASP A 354 -17.65 -16.09 27.41
N HIS A 355 -17.08 -15.16 26.62
CA HIS A 355 -16.22 -15.44 25.48
C HIS A 355 -14.81 -14.88 25.66
N HIS A 356 -14.64 -13.66 26.19
CA HIS A 356 -13.32 -13.00 26.16
C HIS A 356 -12.50 -13.11 27.45
N SER A 357 -13.13 -13.31 28.61
CA SER A 357 -12.46 -13.04 29.90
C SER A 357 -11.23 -13.91 30.11
N GLY A 358 -11.32 -15.20 29.80
CA GLY A 358 -10.21 -16.12 29.96
C GLY A 358 -9.02 -15.85 29.03
N LEU A 359 -9.23 -15.20 27.88
CA LEU A 359 -8.16 -14.94 26.90
C LEU A 359 -7.01 -14.10 27.47
N ARG A 360 -7.23 -13.36 28.56
CA ARG A 360 -6.17 -12.64 29.29
C ARG A 360 -5.05 -13.56 29.79
N GLU A 361 -5.34 -14.83 30.05
CA GLU A 361 -4.33 -15.79 30.49
C GLU A 361 -3.25 -16.06 29.44
N LEU A 362 -3.55 -15.85 28.15
CA LEU A 362 -2.58 -15.98 27.05
C LEU A 362 -1.48 -14.92 27.10
N PHE A 363 -1.73 -13.81 27.82
CA PHE A 363 -0.82 -12.68 27.92
C PHE A 363 0.09 -12.72 29.15
N LYS A 364 -0.13 -13.66 30.08
CA LYS A 364 0.69 -13.80 31.29
C LYS A 364 2.10 -14.27 30.95
N THR A 365 3.10 -13.55 31.46
CA THR A 365 4.53 -13.87 31.29
C THR A 365 4.89 -15.25 31.84
N SER A 366 4.22 -15.69 32.90
CA SER A 366 4.43 -17.02 33.51
C SER A 366 4.13 -18.18 32.56
N ARG A 367 3.26 -17.97 31.55
CA ARG A 367 2.94 -19.00 30.54
C ARG A 367 3.81 -18.91 29.30
N ASN A 368 4.42 -17.76 29.05
CA ASN A 368 5.32 -17.51 27.92
C ASN A 368 4.72 -17.98 26.57
N ILE A 369 3.45 -17.63 26.33
CA ILE A 369 2.74 -17.95 25.09
C ILE A 369 2.96 -16.85 24.07
N THR A 370 3.43 -17.23 22.88
CA THR A 370 3.51 -16.36 21.71
C THR A 370 2.22 -16.47 20.91
N ILE A 371 1.68 -15.35 20.42
CA ILE A 371 0.45 -15.30 19.63
C ILE A 371 0.78 -14.68 18.27
N GLY A 372 0.51 -15.40 17.18
CA GLY A 372 0.73 -14.90 15.82
C GLY A 372 -0.30 -13.84 15.42
N TYR A 373 -1.56 -14.26 15.33
CA TYR A 373 -2.70 -13.42 14.98
C TYR A 373 -3.74 -13.41 16.09
N PHE A 374 -4.33 -12.24 16.34
CA PHE A 374 -5.53 -12.09 17.16
C PHE A 374 -6.63 -11.45 16.32
N PHE A 375 -7.78 -12.10 16.20
CA PHE A 375 -8.95 -11.61 15.48
C PHE A 375 -10.03 -11.16 16.47
N GLU A 376 -10.61 -9.99 16.21
CA GLU A 376 -11.77 -9.44 16.92
C GLU A 376 -12.51 -8.51 15.95
N ASN A 377 -13.83 -8.36 16.09
CA ASN A 377 -14.66 -7.43 15.30
C ASN A 377 -14.49 -5.94 15.70
N LYS A 378 -13.72 -5.67 16.78
CA LYS A 378 -13.35 -4.35 17.29
C LYS A 378 -14.54 -3.41 17.55
N ASN A 379 -15.76 -3.90 17.82
CA ASN A 379 -16.86 -2.95 18.07
C ASN A 379 -16.61 -2.17 19.36
N VAL A 380 -17.25 -1.00 19.42
CA VAL A 380 -17.27 -0.18 20.63
C VAL A 380 -18.15 -0.89 21.66
N TYR A 381 -17.52 -1.45 22.68
CA TYR A 381 -18.19 -2.14 23.78
C TYR A 381 -17.51 -1.77 25.11
N SER A 382 -18.29 -1.32 26.08
CA SER A 382 -17.77 -0.82 27.35
C SER A 382 -17.75 -1.94 28.39
N ASN A 383 -16.59 -2.55 28.57
CA ASN A 383 -16.35 -3.55 29.60
C ASN A 383 -14.87 -3.48 30.05
N ILE A 384 -14.63 -3.41 31.36
CA ILE A 384 -13.26 -3.25 31.91
C ILE A 384 -12.38 -4.46 31.58
N GLN A 385 -12.91 -5.68 31.69
CA GLN A 385 -12.14 -6.90 31.39
C GLN A 385 -11.79 -7.01 29.90
N LEU A 386 -12.70 -6.60 29.02
CA LEU A 386 -12.42 -6.52 27.58
C LEU A 386 -11.37 -5.44 27.27
N GLN A 387 -11.46 -4.28 27.93
CA GLN A 387 -10.47 -3.21 27.78
C GLN A 387 -9.07 -3.71 28.22
N GLU A 388 -8.97 -4.42 29.35
CA GLU A 388 -7.69 -4.99 29.81
C GLU A 388 -7.12 -6.03 28.82
N LEU A 389 -7.99 -6.80 28.16
CA LEU A 389 -7.58 -7.72 27.09
C LEU A 389 -7.05 -6.92 25.87
N ARG A 390 -7.80 -5.92 25.41
CA ARG A 390 -7.41 -5.04 24.30
C ARG A 390 -6.11 -4.28 24.58
N ASP A 391 -5.88 -3.83 25.80
CA ASP A 391 -4.62 -3.20 26.23
C ASP A 391 -3.44 -4.18 26.11
N SER A 392 -3.66 -5.45 26.49
CA SER A 392 -2.64 -6.50 26.38
C SER A 392 -2.33 -6.84 24.91
N ILE A 393 -3.35 -6.86 24.04
CA ILE A 393 -3.22 -7.03 22.59
C ILE A 393 -2.40 -5.86 22.02
N ASN A 394 -2.83 -4.63 22.26
CA ASN A 394 -2.18 -3.41 21.77
C ASN A 394 -0.72 -3.31 22.22
N ALA A 395 -0.41 -3.72 23.45
CA ALA A 395 0.97 -3.77 23.94
C ALA A 395 1.85 -4.74 23.14
N ARG A 396 1.33 -5.90 22.71
CA ARG A 396 2.09 -6.85 21.85
C ARG A 396 2.18 -6.39 20.40
N VAL A 397 1.15 -5.72 19.88
CA VAL A 397 1.17 -5.06 18.55
C VAL A 397 2.24 -3.98 18.50
N GLY A 398 2.31 -3.10 19.51
CA GLY A 398 3.32 -2.04 19.58
C GLY A 398 4.77 -2.56 19.66
N ARG A 399 4.96 -3.82 20.05
CA ARG A 399 6.26 -4.53 20.05
C ARG A 399 6.54 -5.31 18.77
N GLY A 400 5.60 -5.37 17.82
CA GLY A 400 5.72 -6.18 16.60
C GLY A 400 5.66 -7.69 16.84
N THR A 401 5.11 -8.14 17.97
CA THR A 401 5.10 -9.56 18.38
C THR A 401 3.75 -10.27 18.18
N LEU A 402 2.73 -9.51 17.77
CA LEU A 402 1.37 -9.98 17.52
C LEU A 402 0.76 -9.15 16.40
N ILE A 403 0.00 -9.78 15.51
CA ILE A 403 -0.75 -9.12 14.46
C ILE A 403 -2.23 -9.05 14.86
N TYR A 404 -2.75 -7.84 15.05
CA TYR A 404 -4.16 -7.63 15.43
C TYR A 404 -5.02 -7.41 14.18
N ARG A 405 -5.93 -8.34 13.91
CA ARG A 405 -6.81 -8.37 12.74
C ARG A 405 -8.24 -8.03 13.13
N ASP A 406 -8.87 -7.26 12.26
CA ASP A 406 -10.29 -6.95 12.33
C ASP A 406 -11.06 -8.06 11.60
N SER A 407 -12.04 -8.68 12.24
CA SER A 407 -12.85 -9.71 11.58
C SER A 407 -13.86 -9.15 10.59
N ASP A 408 -14.09 -7.83 10.55
CA ASP A 408 -14.80 -7.20 9.43
C ASP A 408 -13.96 -7.16 8.13
N ASP A 409 -12.63 -7.30 8.20
CA ASP A 409 -11.77 -7.48 7.02
C ASP A 409 -10.70 -8.53 7.32
N PRO A 410 -11.08 -9.82 7.41
CA PRO A 410 -10.24 -10.86 7.98
C PRO A 410 -8.95 -11.09 7.16
N CYS A 411 -8.95 -10.72 5.87
CA CYS A 411 -7.79 -10.84 4.99
C CYS A 411 -7.08 -9.50 4.69
N VAL A 412 -7.55 -8.38 5.25
CA VAL A 412 -6.99 -7.02 5.02
C VAL A 412 -6.94 -6.67 3.52
N ASN A 413 -7.99 -7.05 2.81
CA ASN A 413 -8.14 -6.83 1.37
C ASN A 413 -9.59 -6.54 0.96
N GLY A 414 -10.46 -6.26 1.93
CA GLY A 414 -11.89 -6.03 1.76
C GLY A 414 -12.73 -7.30 1.60
N ALA A 415 -12.12 -8.49 1.46
CA ALA A 415 -12.85 -9.73 1.28
C ALA A 415 -13.56 -10.15 2.58
N PRO A 416 -14.83 -10.61 2.53
CA PRO A 416 -15.57 -11.04 3.71
C PRO A 416 -15.13 -12.41 4.23
N LEU A 417 -14.21 -13.10 3.55
CA LEU A 417 -13.76 -14.43 3.91
C LEU A 417 -12.24 -14.52 3.76
N CYS A 418 -11.59 -15.03 4.79
CA CYS A 418 -10.17 -15.33 4.78
C CYS A 418 -9.92 -16.80 5.11
N THR A 419 -9.08 -17.47 4.31
CA THR A 419 -8.73 -18.87 4.55
C THR A 419 -7.31 -18.97 5.07
N ILE A 420 -7.16 -19.47 6.30
CA ILE A 420 -5.87 -19.76 6.92
C ILE A 420 -5.65 -21.27 6.83
N THR A 421 -4.54 -21.69 6.21
CA THR A 421 -4.16 -23.12 6.16
C THR A 421 -3.23 -23.41 7.32
N MET A 422 -3.61 -24.36 8.17
CA MET A 422 -2.80 -24.91 9.26
C MET A 422 -1.71 -25.82 8.69
N ASP A 423 -0.59 -25.97 9.39
CA ASP A 423 0.56 -26.73 8.88
C ASP A 423 0.31 -28.25 8.77
N GLY A 424 -0.69 -28.78 9.47
CA GLY A 424 -1.19 -30.14 9.27
C GLY A 424 -2.16 -30.32 8.09
N GLY A 425 -2.49 -29.23 7.37
CA GLY A 425 -3.32 -29.20 6.15
C GLY A 425 -4.77 -28.73 6.34
N ALA A 426 -5.27 -28.62 7.58
CA ALA A 426 -6.62 -28.14 7.85
C ALA A 426 -6.78 -26.67 7.45
N LYS A 427 -8.00 -26.28 7.09
CA LYS A 427 -8.32 -24.92 6.63
C LYS A 427 -9.31 -24.26 7.59
N LEU A 428 -8.97 -23.06 8.03
CA LEU A 428 -9.80 -22.20 8.85
C LEU A 428 -10.34 -21.05 7.99
N HIS A 429 -11.62 -21.08 7.66
CA HIS A 429 -12.31 -19.99 6.99
C HIS A 429 -12.86 -19.03 8.05
N VAL A 430 -12.14 -17.93 8.27
CA VAL A 430 -12.57 -16.82 9.13
C VAL A 430 -13.42 -15.88 8.28
N MET A 431 -14.65 -15.63 8.72
CA MET A 431 -15.66 -14.93 7.93
C MET A 431 -16.10 -13.65 8.63
N ARG A 432 -16.53 -12.67 7.85
CA ARG A 432 -17.04 -11.38 8.33
C ARG A 432 -18.39 -11.59 9.04
N PRO A 433 -18.58 -11.06 10.25
CA PRO A 433 -19.88 -11.05 10.94
C PRO A 433 -20.87 -10.09 10.26
N ASN A 434 -22.14 -10.09 10.66
CA ASN A 434 -23.13 -9.16 10.08
C ASN A 434 -22.69 -7.69 10.26
N PRO A 435 -22.39 -6.91 9.21
CA PRO A 435 -21.96 -5.51 9.36
C PRO A 435 -23.04 -4.60 9.98
N ALA A 436 -24.31 -5.01 9.90
CA ALA A 436 -25.45 -4.28 10.44
C ALA A 436 -25.98 -4.86 11.75
N GLY A 437 -25.26 -5.83 12.36
CA GLY A 437 -25.68 -6.52 13.57
C GLY A 437 -26.01 -5.56 14.72
N THR A 438 -27.21 -5.71 15.30
CA THR A 438 -27.71 -4.78 16.33
C THR A 438 -27.21 -5.04 17.75
N THR A 439 -26.65 -6.22 18.01
CA THR A 439 -26.13 -6.66 19.31
C THR A 439 -24.76 -7.31 19.15
N PRO A 440 -23.96 -7.45 20.22
CA PRO A 440 -22.70 -8.21 20.17
C PRO A 440 -22.89 -9.64 19.68
N ASN A 441 -23.96 -10.30 20.11
CA ASN A 441 -24.34 -11.64 19.65
C ASN A 441 -24.49 -11.69 18.13
N ASN A 442 -25.16 -10.70 17.53
CA ASN A 442 -25.36 -10.57 16.09
C ASN A 442 -24.16 -9.94 15.34
N ARG A 443 -23.01 -9.87 16.00
CA ARG A 443 -21.71 -9.49 15.45
C ARG A 443 -20.66 -10.57 15.72
N SER A 444 -21.08 -11.80 15.96
CA SER A 444 -20.22 -12.95 16.28
C SER A 444 -19.46 -13.41 15.04
N THR A 445 -18.14 -13.34 15.08
CA THR A 445 -17.26 -13.76 13.97
C THR A 445 -17.45 -15.25 13.65
N PRO A 446 -18.06 -15.62 12.51
CA PRO A 446 -18.26 -17.03 12.18
C PRO A 446 -16.98 -17.65 11.60
N VAL A 447 -16.78 -18.93 11.88
CA VAL A 447 -15.62 -19.70 11.46
C VAL A 447 -16.05 -21.07 10.96
N LYS A 448 -15.64 -21.42 9.73
CA LYS A 448 -15.74 -22.79 9.22
C LYS A 448 -14.37 -23.44 9.21
N LEU A 449 -14.23 -24.50 9.99
CA LEU A 449 -13.06 -25.37 9.98
C LEU A 449 -13.30 -26.54 9.01
N VAL A 450 -12.32 -26.83 8.16
CA VAL A 450 -12.31 -27.97 7.24
C VAL A 450 -11.06 -28.80 7.49
N GLY A 451 -11.23 -30.11 7.64
CA GLY A 451 -10.15 -31.05 7.86
C GLY A 451 -9.13 -31.08 6.71
N PRO A 452 -7.93 -31.60 6.95
CA PRO A 452 -6.83 -31.55 5.97
C PRO A 452 -7.13 -32.33 4.68
N ASP A 453 -7.95 -33.37 4.75
CA ASP A 453 -8.40 -34.13 3.57
C ASP A 453 -9.64 -33.54 2.88
N SER A 454 -10.12 -32.38 3.36
CA SER A 454 -11.29 -31.63 2.88
C SER A 454 -12.62 -32.40 2.86
N THR A 455 -12.69 -33.63 3.39
CA THR A 455 -13.85 -34.52 3.22
C THR A 455 -14.28 -35.23 4.49
N SER A 456 -13.36 -35.56 5.39
CA SER A 456 -13.67 -36.37 6.57
C SER A 456 -14.21 -35.57 7.75
N PHE A 457 -13.86 -34.28 7.85
CA PHE A 457 -14.28 -33.46 8.99
C PHE A 457 -14.47 -32.00 8.59
N SER A 458 -15.51 -31.39 9.15
CA SER A 458 -15.74 -29.96 9.08
C SER A 458 -16.57 -29.52 10.28
N MET A 459 -16.33 -28.31 10.77
CA MET A 459 -17.00 -27.79 11.95
C MET A 459 -17.33 -26.31 11.78
N TRP A 460 -18.52 -25.92 12.25
CA TRP A 460 -18.99 -24.53 12.24
C TRP A 460 -18.98 -23.96 13.66
N PHE A 461 -18.47 -22.74 13.80
CA PHE A 461 -18.49 -21.95 15.02
C PHE A 461 -19.06 -20.57 14.68
N ALA A 462 -20.10 -20.12 15.37
CA ALA A 462 -20.64 -18.77 15.20
C ALA A 462 -20.88 -18.05 16.53
N GLY A 463 -20.15 -18.43 17.59
CA GLY A 463 -20.28 -17.81 18.91
C GLY A 463 -21.74 -17.81 19.37
N ASP A 464 -22.26 -16.60 19.63
CA ASP A 464 -23.62 -16.39 20.10
C ASP A 464 -24.53 -15.81 19.02
N ALA A 465 -24.24 -16.05 17.73
CA ALA A 465 -25.08 -15.63 16.62
C ALA A 465 -26.55 -15.99 16.87
N GLU A 466 -27.42 -14.99 16.77
CA GLU A 466 -28.87 -15.17 16.86
C GLU A 466 -29.50 -15.07 15.47
N HIS A 467 -30.82 -15.29 15.41
CA HIS A 467 -31.65 -15.19 14.22
C HIS A 467 -31.23 -14.12 13.19
N GLU A 468 -30.92 -12.89 13.64
CA GLU A 468 -30.51 -11.80 12.75
C GLU A 468 -29.22 -12.13 11.99
N GLU A 469 -28.18 -12.56 12.70
CA GLU A 469 -26.90 -12.89 12.10
C GLU A 469 -26.92 -14.25 11.38
N ILE A 470 -27.65 -15.23 11.93
CA ILE A 470 -27.87 -16.53 11.28
C ILE A 470 -28.51 -16.33 9.90
N GLY A 471 -29.53 -15.47 9.80
CA GLY A 471 -30.17 -15.13 8.52
C GLY A 471 -29.24 -14.35 7.58
N TRP A 472 -28.30 -13.57 8.13
CA TRP A 472 -27.30 -12.86 7.33
C TRP A 472 -26.30 -13.81 6.65
N PHE A 473 -25.93 -14.93 7.28
CA PHE A 473 -24.92 -15.86 6.74
C PHE A 473 -25.22 -16.32 5.33
N ASP A 474 -26.47 -16.67 5.01
CA ASP A 474 -26.85 -17.11 3.68
C ASP A 474 -27.46 -15.98 2.84
N THR A 475 -28.42 -15.21 3.36
CA THR A 475 -29.14 -14.21 2.55
C THR A 475 -28.35 -12.94 2.25
N GLY A 476 -27.34 -12.63 3.06
CA GLY A 476 -26.55 -11.42 2.94
C GLY A 476 -25.09 -11.67 2.56
N ALA A 477 -24.45 -12.65 3.20
CA ALA A 477 -23.04 -12.96 2.98
C ALA A 477 -22.78 -14.07 1.95
N ASN A 478 -23.81 -14.83 1.53
CA ASN A 478 -23.71 -15.97 0.61
C ASN A 478 -22.75 -17.08 1.09
N TYR A 479 -22.65 -17.30 2.40
CA TYR A 479 -21.81 -18.37 2.95
C TYR A 479 -22.38 -19.77 2.68
N ASP A 480 -23.66 -19.87 2.30
CA ASP A 480 -24.29 -21.11 1.78
C ASP A 480 -23.66 -21.58 0.46
N VAL A 481 -23.10 -20.66 -0.33
CA VAL A 481 -22.37 -20.97 -1.57
C VAL A 481 -20.87 -21.08 -1.31
N SER A 482 -20.28 -20.09 -0.65
CA SER A 482 -18.83 -20.04 -0.41
C SER A 482 -18.55 -19.50 0.99
N PRO A 483 -18.07 -20.33 1.94
CA PRO A 483 -17.41 -21.63 1.74
C PRO A 483 -18.37 -22.84 1.76
N GLY A 484 -19.68 -22.59 1.68
CA GLY A 484 -20.74 -23.55 1.94
C GLY A 484 -20.95 -23.75 3.44
N MET A 485 -22.20 -23.93 3.88
CA MET A 485 -22.50 -24.05 5.31
C MET A 485 -22.54 -25.48 5.83
N LYS A 486 -22.70 -26.48 4.96
CA LYS A 486 -22.73 -27.89 5.37
C LYS A 486 -21.46 -28.27 6.15
N VAL A 487 -21.64 -28.86 7.33
CA VAL A 487 -20.56 -29.34 8.20
C VAL A 487 -20.87 -30.68 8.84
N ASN A 488 -19.86 -31.35 9.41
CA ASN A 488 -20.06 -32.56 10.22
C ASN A 488 -20.48 -32.24 11.66
N VAL A 489 -19.94 -31.15 12.22
CA VAL A 489 -20.21 -30.77 13.61
C VAL A 489 -20.61 -29.30 13.66
N LEU A 490 -21.68 -29.00 14.38
CA LEU A 490 -22.06 -27.63 14.72
C LEU A 490 -21.73 -27.40 16.20
N LYS A 491 -20.89 -26.40 16.48
CA LYS A 491 -20.88 -25.79 17.81
C LYS A 491 -22.13 -24.94 17.90
N SER A 492 -23.11 -25.40 18.67
CA SER A 492 -24.41 -24.75 18.80
C SER A 492 -24.21 -23.27 19.12
N ASP A 493 -24.90 -22.45 18.35
CA ASP A 493 -24.87 -21.02 18.50
C ASP A 493 -25.58 -20.63 19.81
N HIS A 494 -25.05 -19.62 20.48
CA HIS A 494 -25.60 -19.05 21.71
C HIS A 494 -25.93 -20.11 22.76
N HIS A 495 -24.98 -21.03 22.98
CA HIS A 495 -25.06 -22.11 23.97
C HIS A 495 -26.27 -23.05 23.82
N GLY A 496 -26.94 -23.03 22.66
CA GLY A 496 -28.20 -23.74 22.45
C GLY A 496 -29.46 -22.98 22.88
N SER A 497 -29.40 -21.64 22.82
CA SER A 497 -30.54 -20.73 22.97
C SER A 497 -31.61 -20.94 21.90
N CYS A 498 -32.86 -20.51 22.18
CA CYS A 498 -33.91 -20.55 21.16
C CYS A 498 -33.70 -19.59 19.99
N ASN A 499 -32.89 -18.54 20.16
CA ASN A 499 -32.55 -17.61 19.10
C ASN A 499 -31.34 -18.06 18.27
N GLY A 500 -30.59 -19.07 18.72
CA GLY A 500 -29.43 -19.62 18.02
C GLY A 500 -29.79 -20.67 16.96
N VAL A 501 -31.07 -20.77 16.57
CA VAL A 501 -31.55 -21.79 15.63
C VAL A 501 -32.60 -21.27 14.66
N MET A 502 -32.54 -21.71 13.40
CA MET A 502 -33.57 -21.48 12.37
C MET A 502 -33.76 -22.74 11.54
N ASN A 503 -34.95 -22.95 10.95
CA ASN A 503 -35.18 -24.15 10.11
C ASN A 503 -34.25 -24.17 8.90
N ARG A 504 -34.18 -23.05 8.18
CA ARG A 504 -33.32 -22.91 7.00
C ARG A 504 -31.85 -23.09 7.34
N TYR A 505 -31.40 -22.55 8.46
CA TYR A 505 -30.03 -22.74 8.96
C TYR A 505 -29.72 -24.20 9.27
N ALA A 506 -30.62 -24.88 10.00
CA ALA A 506 -30.45 -26.30 10.32
C ALA A 506 -30.40 -27.19 9.06
N ASP A 507 -31.15 -26.83 8.01
CA ASP A 507 -31.15 -27.54 6.73
C ASP A 507 -29.85 -27.30 5.93
N LEU A 508 -29.28 -26.09 6.00
CA LEU A 508 -28.01 -25.73 5.35
C LEU A 508 -26.79 -26.32 6.07
N ILE A 509 -26.73 -26.23 7.40
CA ILE A 509 -25.65 -26.77 8.24
C ILE A 509 -25.68 -28.31 8.21
N ASN A 510 -26.86 -28.90 8.42
CA ASN A 510 -27.12 -30.34 8.45
C ASN A 510 -25.98 -31.18 9.09
N PRO A 511 -25.67 -30.95 10.38
CA PRO A 511 -24.52 -31.59 11.03
C PRO A 511 -24.80 -33.07 11.30
N ASP A 512 -23.76 -33.87 11.50
CA ASP A 512 -23.87 -35.20 12.10
C ASP A 512 -24.09 -35.08 13.62
N TYR A 513 -23.41 -34.11 14.26
CA TYR A 513 -23.49 -33.84 15.69
C TYR A 513 -23.62 -32.37 16.07
N GLU A 514 -24.49 -32.18 17.06
CA GLU A 514 -24.47 -31.22 18.15
C GLU A 514 -23.25 -31.11 19.08
N THR A 515 -22.65 -29.94 19.30
CA THR A 515 -21.92 -29.70 20.55
C THR A 515 -22.31 -28.37 21.18
N MET A 516 -22.60 -28.36 22.47
CA MET A 516 -23.13 -27.21 23.20
C MET A 516 -22.22 -26.92 24.40
N SER A 517 -21.60 -25.75 24.41
CA SER A 517 -20.91 -25.28 25.61
C SER A 517 -21.93 -24.69 26.56
N VAL A 518 -22.08 -25.28 27.72
CA VAL A 518 -23.04 -24.87 28.74
C VAL A 518 -22.54 -25.32 30.10
N GLY A 519 -22.85 -24.54 31.14
CA GLY A 519 -22.48 -24.85 32.52
C GLY A 519 -23.55 -25.67 33.25
N ALA A 520 -23.15 -26.53 34.18
CA ALA A 520 -24.08 -27.38 34.94
C ALA A 520 -25.08 -26.60 35.82
N THR A 521 -24.76 -25.35 36.14
CA THR A 521 -25.58 -24.43 36.93
C THR A 521 -26.15 -23.29 36.08
N ASN A 522 -26.25 -23.50 34.76
CA ASN A 522 -26.70 -22.48 33.84
C ASN A 522 -28.09 -21.93 34.23
N THR A 523 -28.17 -20.62 34.46
CA THR A 523 -29.41 -19.93 34.81
C THR A 523 -30.13 -19.31 33.61
N PHE A 524 -29.51 -19.31 32.43
CA PHE A 524 -30.07 -18.73 31.20
C PHE A 524 -31.15 -19.62 30.55
N GLY A 525 -31.32 -20.86 31.01
CA GLY A 525 -32.30 -21.80 30.47
C GLY A 525 -31.83 -22.51 29.19
N HIS A 526 -30.52 -22.49 28.92
CA HIS A 526 -29.90 -23.27 27.85
C HIS A 526 -29.51 -24.66 28.38
N VAL A 527 -29.61 -25.73 27.62
CA VAL A 527 -30.06 -25.79 26.22
C VAL A 527 -31.58 -25.67 26.15
N HIS A 528 -32.07 -24.73 25.35
CA HIS A 528 -33.50 -24.41 25.28
C HIS A 528 -34.30 -25.55 24.64
N ASN A 529 -35.58 -25.71 25.03
CA ASN A 529 -36.43 -26.79 24.50
C ASN A 529 -36.64 -26.73 22.98
N GLN A 530 -36.68 -25.52 22.43
CA GLN A 530 -36.80 -25.26 20.99
C GLN A 530 -35.64 -25.89 20.20
N THR A 531 -34.41 -25.63 20.60
CA THR A 531 -33.18 -26.17 20.02
C THR A 531 -33.17 -27.69 20.09
N LYS A 532 -33.48 -28.26 21.26
CA LYS A 532 -33.60 -29.72 21.43
C LYS A 532 -34.65 -30.33 20.51
N THR A 533 -35.82 -29.69 20.40
CA THR A 533 -36.92 -30.18 19.56
C THR A 533 -36.51 -30.18 18.08
N LEU A 534 -35.87 -29.10 17.62
CA LEU A 534 -35.41 -28.95 16.23
C LEU A 534 -34.44 -30.07 15.84
N TRP A 535 -33.44 -30.34 16.68
CA TRP A 535 -32.40 -31.33 16.39
C TRP A 535 -32.85 -32.76 16.63
N SER A 536 -33.69 -33.00 17.64
CA SER A 536 -34.32 -34.31 17.86
C SER A 536 -35.20 -34.70 16.67
N ALA A 537 -35.99 -33.75 16.13
CA ALA A 537 -36.83 -33.98 14.96
C ALA A 537 -36.02 -34.30 13.69
N ARG A 538 -34.76 -33.86 13.63
CA ARG A 538 -33.81 -34.16 12.54
C ARG A 538 -32.89 -35.35 12.84
N ALA A 539 -33.13 -36.07 13.94
CA ALA A 539 -32.30 -37.18 14.42
C ALA A 539 -30.81 -36.82 14.57
N LYS A 540 -30.52 -35.60 15.04
CA LYS A 540 -29.16 -35.10 15.25
C LYS A 540 -28.80 -35.19 16.74
N PRO A 541 -27.90 -36.11 17.14
CA PRO A 541 -27.45 -36.22 18.53
C PRO A 541 -26.56 -35.03 18.94
N TRP A 542 -26.48 -34.75 20.24
CA TRP A 542 -25.64 -33.69 20.78
C TRP A 542 -24.83 -34.10 22.01
N TYR A 543 -23.79 -33.31 22.26
CA TYR A 543 -22.96 -33.34 23.45
C TYR A 543 -23.03 -31.99 24.18
N ARG A 544 -22.99 -32.01 25.51
CA ARG A 544 -22.96 -30.79 26.33
C ARG A 544 -21.75 -30.80 27.26
N THR A 545 -21.02 -29.69 27.38
CA THR A 545 -19.80 -29.65 28.19
C THR A 545 -20.05 -29.91 29.68
N ASP A 546 -21.19 -29.48 30.23
CA ASP A 546 -21.56 -29.74 31.63
C ASP A 546 -21.74 -31.23 31.94
N GLN A 547 -22.29 -32.00 31.00
CA GLN A 547 -22.57 -33.43 31.12
C GLN A 547 -21.42 -34.29 30.62
N ASN A 548 -20.70 -33.83 29.60
CA ASN A 548 -19.72 -34.60 28.85
C ASN A 548 -18.27 -34.17 29.09
N GLY A 549 -18.05 -33.08 29.84
CA GLY A 549 -16.72 -32.50 30.02
C GLY A 549 -16.21 -31.90 28.72
N THR A 550 -14.89 -31.84 28.55
CA THR A 550 -14.30 -31.41 27.27
C THR A 550 -14.64 -32.43 26.19
N ILE A 551 -15.23 -31.96 25.08
CA ILE A 551 -15.63 -32.79 23.94
C ILE A 551 -14.53 -32.65 22.88
N THR A 552 -13.93 -33.77 22.50
CA THR A 552 -12.78 -33.82 21.60
C THR A 552 -13.13 -34.55 20.31
N PHE A 553 -13.01 -33.87 19.18
CA PHE A 553 -13.12 -34.44 17.85
C PHE A 553 -11.72 -34.67 17.28
N ARG A 554 -11.48 -35.86 16.72
CA ARG A 554 -10.20 -36.23 16.09
C ARG A 554 -10.44 -36.73 14.68
N SER A 555 -9.86 -36.08 13.69
CA SER A 555 -9.79 -36.57 12.32
C SER A 555 -8.35 -36.93 12.00
N PRO A 556 -8.05 -38.17 11.57
CA PRO A 556 -6.68 -38.65 11.37
C PRO A 556 -5.94 -37.98 10.21
N GLY A 557 -6.67 -37.25 9.35
CA GLY A 557 -6.13 -36.55 8.18
C GLY A 557 -5.93 -37.43 6.95
N THR A 558 -6.20 -38.73 7.03
CA THR A 558 -6.24 -39.62 5.86
C THR A 558 -7.57 -39.48 5.13
N VAL A 559 -7.53 -39.37 3.79
CA VAL A 559 -8.73 -39.30 2.93
C VAL A 559 -9.71 -40.44 3.26
N GLY A 560 -10.94 -40.09 3.62
CA GLY A 560 -11.99 -41.05 3.98
C GLY A 560 -11.82 -41.70 5.36
N GLY A 561 -10.87 -41.23 6.18
CA GLY A 561 -10.63 -41.74 7.53
C GLY A 561 -11.67 -41.32 8.56
N GLY A 562 -12.60 -40.43 8.20
CA GLY A 562 -13.68 -39.96 9.07
C GLY A 562 -13.16 -39.17 10.28
N TYR A 563 -13.89 -39.24 11.38
CA TYR A 563 -13.48 -38.66 12.65
C TYR A 563 -14.05 -39.46 13.83
N THR A 564 -13.44 -39.29 14.99
CA THR A 564 -13.90 -39.86 16.27
C THR A 564 -14.26 -38.75 17.24
N VAL A 565 -15.13 -39.09 18.21
CA VAL A 565 -15.53 -38.19 19.30
C VAL A 565 -15.14 -38.84 20.62
N ALA A 566 -14.47 -38.09 21.48
CA ALA A 566 -14.14 -38.47 22.85
C ALA A 566 -14.70 -37.43 23.83
N ILE A 567 -15.24 -37.91 24.95
CA ILE A 567 -15.84 -37.09 26.01
C ILE A 567 -15.04 -37.25 27.29
N GLY A 568 -14.91 -36.16 28.06
CA GLY A 568 -14.20 -36.15 29.33
C GLY A 568 -14.95 -36.83 30.49
N LYS A 569 -16.29 -36.95 30.39
CA LYS A 569 -17.16 -37.64 31.37
C LYS A 569 -18.50 -38.00 30.72
N GLY A 570 -19.33 -38.79 31.42
CA GLY A 570 -20.70 -39.08 31.00
C GLY A 570 -20.83 -39.87 29.69
N VAL A 571 -21.97 -39.71 29.00
CA VAL A 571 -22.29 -40.30 27.69
C VAL A 571 -23.05 -39.29 26.81
N ALA A 572 -23.02 -39.44 25.48
CA ALA A 572 -23.85 -38.66 24.57
C ALA A 572 -25.35 -38.84 24.90
N SER A 573 -26.19 -37.82 24.71
CA SER A 573 -27.62 -37.91 24.98
C SER A 573 -28.45 -37.09 24.00
N MET A 574 -29.45 -37.73 23.38
CA MET A 574 -30.50 -37.04 22.61
C MET A 574 -31.63 -36.47 23.49
N ASN A 575 -31.61 -36.73 24.79
CA ASN A 575 -32.71 -36.41 25.71
C ASN A 575 -32.21 -35.70 26.98
N GLY A 576 -31.06 -35.01 26.90
CA GLY A 576 -30.50 -34.30 28.05
C GLY A 576 -31.58 -33.43 28.73
N SER A 577 -31.67 -33.52 30.06
CA SER A 577 -32.71 -32.83 30.83
C SER A 577 -32.77 -31.36 30.41
N PRO A 578 -33.95 -30.77 30.19
CA PRO A 578 -34.07 -29.32 30.32
C PRO A 578 -33.52 -28.96 31.69
N ASP A 579 -32.61 -28.00 31.76
CA ASP A 579 -32.23 -27.46 33.05
C ASP A 579 -33.51 -26.84 33.63
N ALA A 580 -33.81 -27.19 34.89
CA ALA A 580 -35.13 -27.11 35.52
C ALA A 580 -35.69 -25.68 35.67
N THR A 581 -34.99 -24.67 35.13
CA THR A 581 -35.29 -23.24 35.24
C THR A 581 -35.62 -22.58 33.90
N SER A 582 -35.88 -23.34 32.81
CA SER A 582 -36.35 -22.79 31.53
C SER A 582 -37.74 -22.16 31.65
N ALA A 583 -37.82 -21.02 32.34
CA ALA A 583 -38.97 -20.16 32.51
C ALA A 583 -39.12 -19.16 31.35
N GLN A 584 -38.32 -19.28 30.28
CA GLN A 584 -38.47 -18.45 29.10
C GLN A 584 -39.74 -18.83 28.35
N THR A 585 -40.64 -17.86 28.14
CA THR A 585 -41.66 -17.94 27.10
C THR A 585 -40.97 -18.31 25.79
N GLN A 586 -41.53 -19.26 25.04
CA GLN A 586 -41.00 -19.62 23.73
C GLN A 586 -40.63 -18.35 22.97
N CYS A 587 -39.40 -18.28 22.44
CA CYS A 587 -39.15 -17.46 21.28
C CYS A 587 -40.30 -17.75 20.29
N ASN A 588 -40.86 -16.75 19.62
CA ASN A 588 -41.85 -16.96 18.55
C ASN A 588 -41.45 -18.18 17.67
N PRO A 589 -42.40 -18.94 17.09
CA PRO A 589 -42.09 -20.20 16.38
C PRO A 589 -40.87 -20.05 15.47
N ILE A 590 -39.99 -21.06 15.49
CA ILE A 590 -38.71 -21.08 14.76
C ILE A 590 -38.94 -20.50 13.34
N PRO A 591 -38.32 -19.35 13.01
CA PRO A 591 -38.47 -18.72 11.71
C PRO A 591 -38.13 -19.66 10.54
#